data_AF-A0A1I7XL16-F1
#
_entry.id   AF-A0A1I7XL16-F1
#
_cell.length_a   1.000
_cell.length_b   1.000
_cell.length_c   1.000
_cell.angle_alpha   90.00
_cell.angle_beta   90.00
_cell.angle_gamma   90.00
#
_symmetry.space_group_name_H-M   'P 1'
#
loop_
_entity.id
_entity.type
_entity.pdbx_description
1 polymer ?
#
loop_
_entity_poly.entity_id
_entity_poly.type
_entity_poly.pdbx_seq_one_letter_code
_entity_poly.pdbx_strand_id
1 'polypeptide(L)' 'MTLHHPKVFLNISADGESIGRLIFELNVSLCPKTSENFRRLCTGESGFGYKGSVWYRIIPGFCACRRLVNGQLWLA' A
#
# COMPACT_ATOMS: atom_id res chain seq x y z
N MET A 1 -15.58 -18.18 14.29
CA MET A 1 -14.19 -18.27 13.81
C MET A 1 -13.71 -16.86 13.55
N THR A 2 -12.83 -16.29 14.38
CA THR A 2 -12.33 -14.92 14.20
C THR A 2 -11.49 -14.86 12.92
N LEU A 3 -12.02 -14.20 11.90
CA LEU A 3 -11.33 -14.02 10.62
C LEU A 3 -10.12 -13.12 10.86
N HIS A 4 -8.91 -13.68 10.81
CA HIS A 4 -7.68 -12.95 11.09
C HIS A 4 -7.34 -12.05 9.91
N HIS A 5 -7.60 -10.75 10.05
CA HIS A 5 -7.28 -9.76 9.03
C HIS A 5 -5.76 -9.55 8.95
N PRO A 6 -5.13 -9.77 7.77
CA PRO A 6 -3.71 -9.54 7.62
C PRO A 6 -3.40 -8.05 7.79
N LYS A 7 -2.38 -7.76 8.58
CA LYS A 7 -1.85 -6.41 8.77
C LYS A 7 -0.58 -6.25 7.95
N VAL A 8 -0.50 -5.16 7.21
CA VAL A 8 0.68 -4.80 6.42
C VAL A 8 1.13 -3.40 6.81
N PHE A 9 2.42 -3.10 6.59
CA PHE A 9 2.96 -1.80 6.94
C PHE A 9 3.71 -1.17 5.76
N LEU A 10 3.68 0.16 5.73
CA LEU A 10 4.45 0.98 4.80
C LEU A 10 5.30 1.96 5.61
N ASN A 11 6.61 1.90 5.42
CA ASN A 11 7.51 2.91 5.97
C ASN A 11 7.53 4.12 5.02
N ILE A 12 7.36 5.31 5.58
CA ILE A 12 7.30 6.57 4.86
C ILE A 12 8.55 7.38 5.19
N SER A 13 9.17 7.92 4.14
CA SER A 13 10.25 8.88 4.23
C SER A 13 9.98 10.06 3.30
N ALA A 14 10.33 11.28 3.72
CA ALA A 14 10.37 12.47 2.88
C ALA A 14 11.78 13.07 2.96
N ASP A 15 12.33 13.49 1.81
CA ASP A 15 13.66 14.09 1.71
C ASP A 15 14.79 13.28 2.37
N GLY A 16 14.63 11.94 2.42
CA GLY A 16 15.58 11.02 3.05
C GLY A 16 15.37 10.81 4.55
N GLU A 17 14.47 11.55 5.19
CA GLU A 17 14.12 11.41 6.60
C GLU A 17 12.91 10.49 6.79
N SER A 18 12.99 9.54 7.72
CA SER A 18 11.86 8.65 8.04
C SER A 18 10.79 9.39 8.85
N ILE A 19 9.65 9.68 8.22
CA ILE A 19 8.52 10.35 8.87
C ILE A 19 7.79 9.38 9.80
N GLY A 20 7.65 8.11 9.41
CA GLY A 20 6.93 7.13 10.21
C GLY A 20 6.51 5.87 9.47
N ARG A 21 5.67 5.08 10.14
CA ARG A 21 5.14 3.81 9.64
C ARG A 21 3.63 3.83 9.65
N LEU A 22 3.02 3.62 8.50
CA LEU A 22 1.59 3.36 8.38
C LEU A 22 1.34 1.86 8.51
N ILE A 23 0.32 1.49 9.29
CA ILE A 23 -0.12 0.10 9.45
C ILE A 23 -1.54 0.03 8.92
N PHE A 24 -1.76 -0.87 7.96
CA PHE A 24 -3.06 -1.12 7.34
C PHE A 24 -3.55 -2.50 7.74
N GLU A 25 -4.79 -2.57 8.22
CA GLU A 25 -5.50 -3.82 8.41
C GLU A 25 -6.37 -4.10 7.18
N LEU A 26 -6.18 -5.25 6.53
CA LEU A 26 -6.88 -5.58 5.30
C LEU A 26 -8.11 -6.44 5.59
N ASN A 27 -9.27 -5.94 5.18
CA ASN A 27 -10.54 -6.64 5.35
C ASN A 27 -10.73 -7.68 4.24
N VAL A 28 -10.22 -8.89 4.51
CA VAL A 28 -10.36 -10.05 3.63
C VAL A 28 -11.79 -10.57 3.54
N SER A 29 -12.66 -10.27 4.51
CA SER A 29 -14.07 -10.70 4.51
C SER A 29 -14.87 -10.03 3.39
N LEU A 30 -14.62 -8.73 3.16
CA LEU A 30 -15.30 -7.96 2.12
C LEU A 30 -14.58 -8.06 0.77
N CYS A 31 -13.25 -7.96 0.78
CA CYS A 31 -12.46 -7.84 -0.44
C CYS A 31 -11.25 -8.78 -0.41
N PRO A 32 -11.45 -10.10 -0.58
CA PRO A 32 -10.36 -11.07 -0.48
C PRO A 32 -9.30 -10.91 -1.58
N LYS A 33 -9.72 -10.65 -2.83
CA LYS A 33 -8.82 -10.47 -3.97
C LYS A 33 -7.96 -9.20 -3.83
N THR A 34 -8.58 -8.09 -3.44
CA THR A 34 -7.88 -6.81 -3.26
C THR A 34 -6.91 -6.87 -2.09
N SER A 35 -7.31 -7.51 -0.98
CA SER A 35 -6.45 -7.68 0.20
C SER A 35 -5.21 -8.51 -0.14
N GLU A 36 -5.38 -9.62 -0.85
CA GLU A 36 -4.24 -10.45 -1.26
C GLU A 36 -3.34 -9.73 -2.28
N ASN A 37 -3.91 -8.98 -3.22
CA ASN A 37 -3.13 -8.15 -4.15
C ASN A 37 -2.31 -7.08 -3.42
N PHE A 38 -2.92 -6.35 -2.49
CA PHE A 38 -2.23 -5.32 -1.72
C PHE A 38 -1.13 -5.92 -0.84
N ARG A 39 -1.38 -7.06 -0.20
CA ARG A 39 -0.38 -7.82 0.55
C ARG A 39 0.83 -8.17 -0.33
N ARG A 40 0.60 -8.71 -1.53
CA ARG A 40 1.67 -9.07 -2.49
C ARG A 40 2.47 -7.85 -2.96
N LEU A 41 1.80 -6.72 -3.19
CA LEU A 41 2.47 -5.46 -3.54
C LEU A 41 3.32 -4.90 -2.40
N CYS A 42 2.90 -5.11 -1.14
CA CYS A 42 3.69 -4.74 0.04
C CYS A 42 4.92 -5.63 0.21
N THR A 43 4.80 -6.95 -0.01
CA THR A 43 5.93 -7.88 0.10
C THR A 43 6.87 -7.82 -1.11
N GLY A 44 6.36 -7.43 -2.28
CA GLY A 44 7.13 -7.36 -3.52
C GLY A 44 7.39 -8.73 -4.15
N GLU A 45 6.65 -9.78 -3.74
CA GLU A 45 6.82 -11.15 -4.21
C GLU A 45 6.65 -11.31 -5.73
N SER A 46 5.92 -10.40 -6.38
CA SER A 46 5.67 -10.42 -7.83
C SER A 46 6.74 -9.70 -8.66
N GLY A 47 7.88 -9.32 -8.07
CA GLY A 47 8.97 -8.60 -8.75
C GLY A 47 8.70 -7.09 -8.94
N PHE A 48 7.53 -6.62 -8.50
CA PHE A 48 7.15 -5.22 -8.41
C PHE A 48 6.37 -5.01 -7.10
N GLY A 49 6.39 -3.79 -6.58
CA GLY A 49 5.71 -3.48 -5.32
C GLY A 49 5.79 -2.02 -4.92
N TYR A 50 5.43 -1.75 -3.67
CA TYR A 50 5.45 -0.38 -3.12
C TYR A 50 6.84 0.08 -2.66
N LYS A 51 7.83 -0.81 -2.59
CA LYS A 51 9.20 -0.46 -2.19
C LYS A 51 9.82 0.48 -3.24
N GLY A 52 10.25 1.67 -2.83
CA GLY A 52 10.83 2.69 -3.72
C GLY A 52 9.83 3.48 -4.57
N SER A 53 8.53 3.22 -4.44
CA SER A 53 7.50 4.04 -5.08
C SER A 53 7.32 5.37 -4.31
N VAL A 54 6.89 6.43 -5.01
CA VAL A 54 6.67 7.78 -4.45
C VAL A 54 5.20 8.20 -4.57
N TRP A 55 4.72 8.97 -3.60
CA TRP A 55 3.44 9.67 -3.75
C TRP A 55 3.63 10.82 -4.72
N TYR A 56 3.00 10.72 -5.88
CA TYR A 56 3.08 11.75 -6.92
C TYR A 56 1.96 12.79 -6.78
N ARG A 57 0.90 12.47 -6.03
CA ARG A 57 -0.23 13.37 -5.82
C ARG A 57 -0.73 13.26 -4.39
N ILE A 58 -0.74 14.38 -3.68
CA ILE A 58 -1.26 14.50 -2.32
C ILE A 58 -2.27 15.64 -2.34
N ILE A 59 -3.53 15.34 -2.01
CA ILE A 59 -4.60 16.31 -1.81
C ILE A 59 -4.92 16.32 -0.32
N PRO A 60 -4.54 17.38 0.42
CA PRO A 60 -4.81 17.47 1.86
C PRO A 60 -6.29 17.27 2.16
N GLY A 61 -6.61 16.42 3.14
CA GLY A 61 -7.99 16.14 3.55
C GLY A 61 -8.78 15.21 2.61
N PHE A 62 -8.19 14.72 1.52
CA PHE A 62 -8.90 13.85 0.57
C PHE A 62 -8.15 12.53 0.30
N CYS A 63 -7.00 12.58 -0.37
CA CYS A 63 -6.27 11.37 -0.73
C CYS A 63 -4.78 11.60 -0.98
N ALA A 64 -3.99 10.56 -0.78
CA ALA A 64 -2.60 10.48 -1.22
C ALA A 64 -2.49 9.34 -2.24
N CYS A 65 -2.36 9.69 -3.53
CA CYS A 65 -2.21 8.73 -4.61
C CYS A 65 -0.74 8.42 -4.86
N ARG A 66 -0.45 7.12 -4.90
CA ARG A 66 0.85 6.58 -5.22
C ARG A 66 0.76 5.83 -6.55
N ARG A 67 1.79 5.96 -7.38
CA ARG A 67 1.91 5.21 -8.64
C ARG A 67 2.87 4.04 -8.42
N LEU A 68 2.45 2.83 -8.76
CA LEU A 68 3.37 1.70 -8.80
C LEU A 68 4.47 1.98 -9.83
N VAL A 69 5.69 1.60 -9.49
CA VAL A 69 6.79 1.58 -10.46
C VAL A 69 6.39 0.57 -11.55
N ASN A 70 6.45 0.95 -12.83
CA ASN A 70 5.89 0.30 -14.04
C ASN A 70 4.51 0.77 -14.54
N GLY A 71 4.03 1.95 -14.13
CA GLY A 71 3.09 2.71 -14.95
C GLY A 71 1.60 2.29 -14.87
N GLN A 72 1.25 1.22 -14.17
CA GLN A 72 -0.15 0.86 -13.92
C GLN A 72 -0.81 1.84 -12.94
N LEU A 73 -1.80 2.59 -13.45
CA LEU A 73 -2.80 3.28 -12.64
C LEU A 73 -3.68 2.21 -11.99
N TRP A 74 -3.61 2.07 -10.67
CA TRP A 74 -4.69 1.42 -9.92
C TRP A 74 -5.70 2.51 -9.59
N LEU A 75 -6.70 2.68 -10.47
CA LEU A 75 -8.01 3.16 -10.03
C LEU A 75 -8.58 2.03 -9.17
N ALA A 76 -8.73 2.31 -7.88
CA ALA A 76 -9.57 1.50 -7.01
C ALA A 76 -11.01 1.54 -7.52
#